data_AF-A0A603L1K6-F1
#
_entry.id   AF-A0A603L1K6-F1
#
_cell.length_a   1.000
_cell.length_b   1.000
_cell.length_c   1.000
_cell.angle_alpha   90.00
_cell.angle_beta   90.00
_cell.angle_gamma   90.00
#
_symmetry.space_group_name_H-M   'P 1'
#
loop_
_entity.id
_entity.type
_entity.pdbx_description
1 polymer ?
#
loop_
_entity_poly.entity_id
_entity_poly.type
_entity_poly.pdbx_seq_one_letter_code
_entity_poly.pdbx_strand_id
1 'polypeptide(L)' 'MSYVDDNVRLLTGFNQQDSRTVATMKEYVLPWAKERLIDLQKLYQITEEPMLTNEINMLRDGIRVCEERLKAA' A
#
# COMPACT_ATOMS: atom_id res chain seq x y z
N MET A 1 12.08 -6.49 11.01
CA MET A 1 11.09 -5.49 10.56
C MET A 1 10.97 -5.69 9.06
N SER A 2 9.83 -6.15 8.56
CA SER A 2 9.63 -6.36 7.11
C SER A 2 9.52 -4.98 6.45
N TYR A 3 10.16 -4.80 5.30
CA TYR A 3 10.02 -3.59 4.48
C TYR A 3 8.55 -3.27 4.14
N VAL A 4 7.64 -4.25 4.24
CA VAL A 4 6.21 -4.06 3.98
C VAL A 4 5.52 -3.25 5.08
N ASP A 5 5.86 -3.45 6.36
CA ASP A 5 5.23 -2.73 7.47
C ASP A 5 5.48 -1.23 7.41
N ASP A 6 6.72 -0.84 7.09
CA ASP A 6 7.12 0.56 6.97
C ASP A 6 6.46 1.23 5.76
N ASN A 7 6.26 0.49 4.66
CA ASN A 7 5.56 1.00 3.49
C ASN A 7 4.04 1.12 3.71
N VAL A 8 3.43 0.22 4.48
CA VAL A 8 2.01 0.32 4.86
C VAL A 8 1.76 1.52 5.79
N ARG A 9 2.72 1.86 6.66
CA ARG A 9 2.65 3.09 7.47
C ARG A 9 2.58 4.36 6.61
N LEU A 10 3.31 4.41 5.49
CA LEU A 10 3.24 5.54 4.55
C LEU A 10 1.85 5.66 3.90
N LEU A 11 1.23 4.54 3.55
CA LEU A 11 -0.12 4.50 2.97
C LEU A 11 -1.21 4.95 3.96
N THR A 12 -1.00 4.73 5.25
CA THR A 12 -2.03 4.95 6.28
C THR A 12 -1.85 6.22 7.10
N GLY A 13 -0.63 6.78 7.18
CA GLY A 13 -0.28 7.85 8.10
C GLY A 13 0.15 9.18 7.47
N PHE A 14 0.00 9.37 6.16
CA PHE A 14 0.44 10.61 5.49
C PHE A 14 -0.41 11.83 5.87
N ASN A 15 0.19 13.01 5.81
CA ASN A 15 -0.50 14.27 6.08
C ASN A 15 -1.42 14.66 4.92
N GLN A 16 -2.73 14.54 5.12
CA GLN A 16 -3.76 14.88 4.13
C GLN A 16 -3.96 16.39 3.94
N GLN A 17 -3.49 17.22 4.87
CA GLN A 17 -3.64 18.68 4.77
C GLN A 17 -2.54 19.31 3.91
N ASP A 18 -1.46 18.59 3.63
CA ASP A 18 -0.39 19.04 2.74
C ASP A 18 -0.66 18.59 1.30
N SER A 19 -0.92 19.56 0.42
CA SER A 19 -1.23 19.31 -0.99
C SER A 19 -0.09 18.64 -1.75
N ARG A 20 1.17 18.90 -1.36
CA ARG A 20 2.34 18.23 -1.97
C ARG A 20 2.37 16.77 -1.60
N THR A 21 2.18 16.45 -0.31
CA THR A 21 2.07 15.08 0.17
C THR A 21 0.92 14.34 -0.54
N VAL A 22 -0.27 14.94 -0.64
CA VAL A 22 -1.42 14.35 -1.35
C VAL A 22 -1.10 14.07 -2.82
N ALA A 23 -0.45 15.00 -3.52
CA ALA A 23 -0.03 14.81 -4.90
C ALA A 23 0.98 13.65 -5.03
N THR A 24 1.99 13.59 -4.16
CA THR A 24 2.97 12.48 -4.14
C THR A 24 2.30 11.13 -3.89
N MET A 25 1.34 11.07 -2.97
CA MET A 25 0.59 9.85 -2.71
C MET A 25 -0.23 9.40 -3.92
N LYS A 26 -0.88 10.33 -4.63
CA LYS A 26 -1.69 10.04 -5.83
C LYS A 26 -0.84 9.62 -7.04
N GLU A 27 0.29 10.29 -7.26
CA GLU A 27 1.13 10.11 -8.45
C GLU A 27 2.10 8.93 -8.35
N TYR A 28 2.67 8.67 -7.18
CA TYR A 28 3.77 7.72 -7.03
C TYR A 28 3.43 6.57 -6.08
N VAL A 29 2.99 6.88 -4.85
CA VAL A 29 2.92 5.88 -3.78
C VAL A 29 1.74 4.92 -3.96
N LEU A 30 0.54 5.44 -4.27
CA LEU A 30 -0.64 4.60 -4.49
C LEU A 30 -0.49 3.70 -5.74
N PRO A 31 -0.02 4.19 -6.90
CA PRO A 31 0.26 3.33 -8.05
C PRO A 31 1.28 2.24 -7.73
N TRP A 32 2.42 2.59 -7.11
CA TRP A 32 3.44 1.63 -6.70
C TRP A 32 2.87 0.54 -5.77
N ALA A 33 2.07 0.93 -4.77
CA ALA A 33 1.48 -0.03 -3.84
C ALA A 33 0.54 -1.02 -4.55
N LYS A 34 -0.23 -0.56 -5.54
CA LYS A 34 -1.10 -1.43 -6.35
C LYS A 34 -0.30 -2.41 -7.21
N GLU A 35 0.77 -1.94 -7.85
CA GLU A 35 1.67 -2.82 -8.62
C GLU A 35 2.31 -3.87 -7.70
N ARG A 36 2.79 -3.45 -6.53
CA ARG A 36 3.37 -4.36 -5.54
C ARG A 36 2.39 -5.42 -5.05
N LEU A 37 1.12 -5.06 -4.86
CA LEU A 37 0.06 -6.01 -4.49
C LEU A 37 -0.13 -7.08 -5.57
N ILE A 38 -0.11 -6.69 -6.85
CA ILE A 38 -0.22 -7.62 -7.98
C ILE A 38 0.97 -8.58 -7.99
N ASP A 39 2.19 -8.08 -7.79
CA ASP A 39 3.40 -8.91 -7.77
C ASP A 39 3.38 -9.92 -6.62
N LEU A 40 2.96 -9.49 -5.42
CA LEU A 40 2.81 -10.38 -4.27
C LEU A 40 1.75 -11.45 -4.53
N GLN A 41 0.62 -11.10 -5.16
CA GLN A 41 -0.41 -12.06 -5.53
C GLN A 41 0.08 -13.09 -6.55
N LYS A 42 0.84 -12.66 -7.57
CA LYS A 42 1.46 -13.56 -8.54
C LYS A 42 2.47 -14.50 -7.87
N LEU A 43 3.30 -13.96 -6.97
CA LEU A 43 4.27 -14.77 -6.23
C LEU A 43 3.58 -15.79 -5.32
N TYR A 44 2.51 -15.39 -4.64
CA TYR A 44 1.69 -16.29 -3.81
C TYR A 44 1.07 -17.41 -4.64
N GLN A 45 0.59 -17.14 -5.85
CA GLN A 45 0.06 -18.18 -6.76
C GLN A 45 1.11 -19.23 -7.15
N ILE A 46 2.39 -18.89 -7.13
CA ILE A 46 3.49 -19.80 -7.50
C ILE A 46 4.00 -20.57 -6.28
N THR A 47 4.05 -19.92 -5.13
CA THR A 47 4.77 -20.42 -3.95
C THR A 47 3.85 -20.93 -2.84
N GLU A 48 2.60 -20.45 -2.77
CA GLU A 48 1.64 -20.70 -1.69
C GLU A 48 2.20 -20.39 -0.28
N GLU A 49 3.19 -19.50 -0.20
CA GLU A 49 3.88 -19.14 1.04
C GLU A 49 2.94 -18.39 2.00
N PRO A 50 2.68 -18.90 3.23
CA PRO A 50 1.77 -18.26 4.18
C PRO A 50 2.18 -16.86 4.61
N MET A 51 3.49 -16.55 4.60
CA MET A 51 3.98 -15.21 4.91
C MET A 51 3.52 -14.16 3.89
N LEU A 52 3.38 -14.54 2.61
CA LEU A 52 2.88 -13.64 1.57
C LEU A 52 1.40 -13.31 1.78
N THR A 53 0.62 -14.22 2.34
CA THR A 53 -0.80 -13.95 2.67
C THR A 53 -0.94 -12.76 3.62
N ASN A 54 -0.10 -12.70 4.65
CA ASN A 54 -0.12 -11.59 5.61
C ASN A 54 0.30 -10.27 4.94
N GLU A 55 1.37 -10.29 4.14
CA GLU A 55 1.83 -9.09 3.42
C GLU A 55 0.79 -8.58 2.40
N ILE A 56 0.14 -9.49 1.67
CA ILE A 56 -0.95 -9.17 0.74
C ILE A 56 -2.12 -8.50 1.47
N ASN A 57 -2.53 -9.05 2.61
CA ASN A 57 -3.64 -8.50 3.39
C ASN A 57 -3.30 -7.12 3.95
N MET A 58 -2.12 -6.96 4.55
CA MET A 58 -1.66 -5.68 5.09
C MET A 58 -1.54 -4.60 4.00
N LEU A 59 -0.98 -4.95 2.84
CA LEU A 59 -0.85 -4.01 1.73
C LEU A 59 -2.21 -3.64 1.13
N ARG A 60 -3.13 -4.62 0.99
CA ARG A 60 -4.51 -4.37 0.52
C ARG A 60 -5.26 -3.42 1.47
N ASP A 61 -5.16 -3.63 2.77
CA ASP A 61 -5.77 -2.75 3.77
C ASP A 61 -5.15 -1.34 3.75
N GLY A 62 -3.82 -1.26 3.64
CA GLY A 62 -3.10 0.02 3.50
C GLY A 62 -3.55 0.81 2.27
N ILE A 63 -3.69 0.14 1.12
CA ILE A 63 -4.20 0.76 -0.13
C ILE A 63 -5.61 1.29 0.08
N ARG A 64 -6.51 0.49 0.67
CA ARG A 64 -7.89 0.91 0.91
C ARG A 64 -7.95 2.17 1.77
N VAL A 65 -7.21 2.19 2.88
CA VAL A 65 -7.13 3.36 3.76
C VAL A 65 -6.55 4.56 3.01
N CYS A 66 -5.50 4.37 2.22
CA CYS A 66 -4.91 5.44 1.41
C CYS A 66 -5.94 6.05 0.45
N GLU A 67 -6.70 5.22 -0.27
CA GLU A 67 -7.74 5.69 -1.19
C GLU A 67 -8.88 6.43 -0.48
N GLU A 68 -9.35 5.93 0.65
CA GLU A 68 -10.36 6.61 1.48
C GLU A 68 -9.85 7.99 1.93
N ARG A 69 -8.59 8.04 2.38
CA ARG A 69 -7.93 9.27 2.80
C ARG A 69 -7.74 10.26 1.65
N LEU A 70 -7.38 9.80 0.46
CA LEU A 70 -7.18 10.65 -0.71
C LEU A 70 -8.49 11.16 -1.34
N LYS A 71 -9.63 10.53 -1.06
CA LYS A 71 -10.97 11.01 -1.44
C LYS A 71 -11.48 12.11 -0.50
N ALA A 72 -11.08 12.06 0.77
CA ALA A 72 -11.45 13.05 1.78
C ALA A 72 -10.59 14.33 1.75
N ALA A 73 -9.56 14.37 0.89
CA ALA A 73 -8.58 15.45 0.76
C ALA A 73 -8.55 16.01 -0.68
#